data_AF-A0A2R7L5I6-F1
#
_entry.id   AF-A0A2R7L5I6-F1
#
_cell.length_a   1.000
_cell.length_b   1.000
_cell.length_c   1.000
_cell.angle_alpha   90.00
_cell.angle_beta   90.00
_cell.angle_gamma   90.00
#
_symmetry.space_group_name_H-M   'P 1'
#
loop_
_entity.id
_entity.type
_entity.pdbx_description
1 polymer ?
#
loop_
_entity_poly.entity_id
_entity_poly.type
_entity_poly.pdbx_seq_one_letter_code
_entity_poly.pdbx_strand_id
1 'polypeptide(L)'
;MKTILVSALALAALATGAQAGPKVSDMQYLQAARCRGLAASEALGKLDTVALDSFLRAEGQARELAVRASSASRITGALNEAQKATGEKKDKLIAERNGDCAVWLRGGQ
;
A
#
# COMPACT_ATOMS: atom_id res chain seq x y z
N MET A 1 -5.57 38.81 3.20
CA MET A 1 -5.96 37.75 2.25
C MET A 1 -4.78 37.47 1.35
N LYS A 2 -4.01 36.40 1.61
CA LYS A 2 -2.80 36.09 0.84
C LYS A 2 -2.65 34.57 0.71
N THR A 3 -3.18 34.08 -0.40
CA THR A 3 -2.78 32.90 -1.18
C THR A 3 -2.34 31.63 -0.43
N ILE A 4 -3.25 30.66 -0.45
CA ILE A 4 -3.02 29.24 -0.19
C ILE A 4 -2.05 28.72 -1.25
N LEU A 5 -0.88 28.24 -0.82
CA LEU A 5 0.00 27.40 -1.64
C LEU A 5 -0.47 25.95 -1.49
N VAL A 6 -1.34 25.50 -2.39
CA VAL A 6 -1.61 24.07 -2.57
C VAL A 6 -0.40 23.47 -3.27
N SER A 7 0.39 22.69 -2.53
CA SER A 7 1.43 21.83 -3.09
C SER A 7 0.77 20.78 -3.97
N ALA A 8 0.72 21.04 -5.27
CA ALA A 8 0.37 20.06 -6.28
C ALA A 8 1.49 18.99 -6.31
N LEU A 9 1.27 17.87 -5.60
CA LEU A 9 2.06 16.67 -5.80
C LEU A 9 1.69 16.11 -7.17
N ALA A 10 2.53 16.43 -8.15
CA ALA A 10 2.47 15.91 -9.49
C ALA A 10 2.59 14.38 -9.47
N LEU A 11 1.48 13.69 -9.71
CA LEU A 11 1.48 12.29 -10.12
C LEU A 11 2.00 12.26 -11.56
N ALA A 12 3.32 12.08 -11.69
CA ALA A 12 3.94 11.84 -12.99
C ALA A 12 3.34 10.57 -13.59
N ALA A 13 2.49 10.74 -14.60
CA ALA A 13 2.03 9.68 -15.47
C ALA A 13 3.22 9.19 -16.30
N LEU A 14 3.90 8.14 -15.83
CA LEU A 14 4.85 7.37 -16.63
C LEU A 14 4.10 6.19 -17.28
N ALA A 15 3.31 6.51 -18.30
CA ALA A 15 2.83 5.54 -19.27
C ALA A 15 3.83 5.49 -20.44
N THR A 16 4.95 4.77 -20.26
CA THR A 16 5.85 4.41 -21.38
C THR A 16 6.39 3.00 -21.22
N GLY A 17 6.09 2.17 -22.22
CA GLY A 17 6.88 0.98 -22.56
C GLY A 17 6.26 -0.34 -22.13
N ALA A 18 5.84 -1.12 -23.13
CA ALA A 18 5.74 -2.57 -23.02
C ALA A 18 7.09 -3.13 -22.58
N GLN A 19 7.16 -3.61 -21.34
CA GLN A 19 8.29 -4.35 -20.79
C GLN A 19 7.72 -5.64 -20.22
N ALA A 20 8.22 -6.78 -20.70
CA ALA A 20 7.90 -8.11 -20.21
C ALA A 20 8.62 -8.39 -18.88
N GLY A 21 8.46 -7.49 -17.92
CA GLY A 21 8.64 -7.73 -16.48
C GLY A 21 7.27 -7.67 -15.79
N PRO A 22 7.17 -8.05 -14.50
CA PRO A 22 5.95 -7.74 -13.76
C PRO A 22 5.68 -6.24 -13.89
N LYS A 23 4.46 -5.85 -14.27
CA LYS A 23 4.06 -4.43 -14.39
C LYS A 23 4.32 -3.65 -13.08
N VAL A 24 4.48 -4.39 -11.98
CA VAL A 24 4.73 -3.92 -10.62
C VAL A 24 6.12 -4.36 -10.15
N SER A 25 6.95 -3.40 -9.75
CA SER A 25 8.26 -3.68 -9.13
C SER A 25 8.11 -4.36 -7.75
N ASP A 26 9.13 -5.09 -7.28
CA ASP A 26 9.13 -5.68 -5.93
C ASP A 26 8.87 -4.65 -4.83
N MET A 27 9.35 -3.42 -4.99
CA MET A 27 9.09 -2.35 -4.03
C MET A 27 7.60 -1.98 -3.97
N GLN A 28 6.95 -1.91 -5.13
CA GLN A 28 5.51 -1.64 -5.23
C GLN A 28 4.68 -2.81 -4.67
N TYR A 29 5.11 -4.05 -4.92
CA TYR A 29 4.49 -5.23 -4.32
C TYR A 29 4.61 -5.26 -2.80
N LEU A 30 5.78 -4.92 -2.25
CA LEU A 30 5.99 -4.82 -0.81
C LEU A 30 5.23 -3.63 -0.18
N GLN A 31 5.05 -2.54 -0.92
CA GLN A 31 4.21 -1.43 -0.50
C GLN A 31 2.74 -1.86 -0.43
N ALA A 32 2.22 -2.53 -1.46
CA ALA A 32 0.89 -3.11 -1.46
C ALA A 32 0.68 -4.08 -0.27
N ALA A 33 1.71 -4.85 0.08
CA ALA A 33 1.69 -5.73 1.25
C ALA A 33 1.56 -4.95 2.57
N ARG A 34 2.32 -3.86 2.75
CA ARG A 34 2.16 -2.95 3.90
C ARG A 34 0.75 -2.36 3.94
N CYS A 35 0.24 -1.88 2.82
CA CYS A 35 -1.10 -1.32 2.68
C CYS A 35 -2.20 -2.32 3.08
N ARG A 36 -2.03 -3.60 2.74
CA ARG A 36 -2.95 -4.66 3.17
C ARG A 36 -2.99 -4.78 4.69
N GLY A 37 -1.83 -4.73 5.34
CA GLY A 37 -1.75 -4.79 6.81
C GLY A 37 -2.43 -3.60 7.49
N LEU A 38 -2.22 -2.38 6.98
CA LEU A 38 -2.89 -1.17 7.50
C LEU A 38 -4.40 -1.22 7.29
N ALA A 39 -4.85 -1.68 6.12
CA ALA A 39 -6.27 -1.77 5.79
C ALA A 39 -7.02 -2.86 6.55
N ALA A 40 -6.34 -3.96 6.90
CA ALA A 40 -6.91 -5.03 7.70
C ALA A 40 -7.04 -4.67 9.20
N SER A 41 -6.40 -3.59 9.66
CA SER A 41 -6.37 -3.22 11.08
C SER A 41 -7.72 -2.67 11.57
N GLU A 42 -8.31 -3.34 12.56
CA GLU A 42 -9.50 -2.87 13.26
C GLU A 42 -9.25 -1.55 14.00
N ALA A 43 -8.04 -1.37 14.53
CA ALA A 43 -7.66 -0.15 15.25
C ALA A 43 -7.73 1.11 14.36
N LEU A 44 -7.56 0.97 13.05
CA LEU A 44 -7.66 2.08 12.09
C LEU A 44 -9.06 2.20 11.45
N GLY A 45 -10.01 1.33 11.82
CA GLY A 45 -11.28 1.19 11.13
C GLY A 45 -11.12 0.38 9.85
N LYS A 46 -11.10 -0.95 10.00
CA LYS A 46 -10.89 -1.96 8.97
C LYS A 46 -11.60 -1.61 7.64
N LEU A 47 -10.87 -1.75 6.53
CA LEU A 47 -11.39 -1.55 5.17
C LEU A 47 -11.58 -2.90 4.46
N ASP A 48 -12.27 -2.88 3.32
CA ASP A 48 -12.28 -4.01 2.40
C ASP A 48 -10.89 -4.19 1.77
N THR A 49 -10.39 -5.43 1.77
CA THR A 49 -9.07 -5.77 1.22
C THR A 49 -9.15 -6.82 0.12
N VAL A 50 -10.33 -7.14 -0.41
CA VAL A 50 -10.50 -8.28 -1.33
C VAL A 50 -9.73 -8.05 -2.64
N ALA A 51 -9.81 -6.84 -3.19
CA ALA A 51 -9.08 -6.47 -4.39
C ALA A 51 -7.55 -6.54 -4.17
N LEU A 52 -7.09 -6.08 -3.00
CA LEU A 52 -5.69 -6.06 -2.63
C LEU A 52 -5.13 -7.47 -2.33
N ASP A 53 -5.91 -8.36 -1.72
CA ASP A 53 -5.53 -9.77 -1.51
C ASP A 53 -5.41 -10.49 -2.86
N SER A 54 -6.32 -10.22 -3.78
CA SER A 54 -6.30 -10.76 -5.14
C SER A 54 -5.07 -10.27 -5.91
N PHE A 55 -4.77 -8.98 -5.83
CA PHE A 55 -3.57 -8.38 -6.41
C PHE A 55 -2.29 -9.01 -5.86
N LEU A 56 -2.15 -9.09 -4.53
CA LEU A 56 -0.97 -9.67 -3.89
C LEU A 56 -0.81 -11.16 -4.23
N ARG A 57 -1.91 -11.91 -4.34
CA ARG A 57 -1.87 -13.31 -4.76
C ARG A 57 -1.40 -13.44 -6.20
N ALA A 58 -1.93 -12.63 -7.13
CA ALA A 58 -1.57 -12.68 -8.54
C ALA A 58 -0.11 -12.28 -8.78
N GLU A 59 0.30 -11.13 -8.26
CA GLU A 59 1.67 -10.62 -8.39
C GLU A 59 2.68 -11.46 -7.63
N GLY A 60 2.28 -12.14 -6.56
CA GLY A 60 3.17 -12.93 -5.71
C GLY A 60 3.61 -14.26 -6.32
N GLN A 61 2.87 -14.87 -7.26
CA GLN A 61 3.20 -16.21 -7.78
C GLN A 61 4.51 -16.25 -8.56
N ALA A 62 4.79 -15.20 -9.34
CA ALA A 62 5.97 -15.12 -10.20
C ALA A 62 7.21 -14.56 -9.49
N ARG A 63 7.10 -14.18 -8.22
CA ARG A 63 8.17 -13.51 -7.46
C ARG A 63 9.05 -14.50 -6.70
N GLU A 64 10.30 -14.09 -6.49
CA GLU A 64 11.23 -14.84 -5.65
C GLU A 64 10.68 -15.11 -4.25
N LEU A 65 11.07 -16.25 -3.69
CA LEU A 65 10.64 -16.68 -2.36
C LEU A 65 10.93 -15.62 -1.29
N ALA A 66 12.10 -14.97 -1.35
CA ALA A 66 12.50 -13.93 -0.40
C ALA A 66 11.56 -12.70 -0.45
N VAL A 67 11.10 -12.31 -1.64
CA VAL A 67 10.15 -11.20 -1.82
C VAL A 67 8.77 -11.58 -1.28
N ARG A 68 8.33 -12.81 -1.53
CA ARG A 68 7.05 -13.33 -1.01
C ARG A 68 7.05 -13.40 0.53
N ALA A 69 8.13 -13.91 1.12
CA ALA A 69 8.32 -13.95 2.57
C ALA A 69 8.33 -12.53 3.16
N SER A 70 9.06 -11.61 2.52
CA SER A 70 9.09 -10.21 2.93
C SER A 70 7.71 -9.56 2.89
N SER A 71 6.89 -9.86 1.89
CA SER A 71 5.50 -9.38 1.80
C SER A 71 4.66 -9.85 2.99
N ALA A 72 4.72 -11.13 3.35
CA ALA A 72 4.04 -11.65 4.54
C ALA A 72 4.48 -10.93 5.82
N SER A 73 5.79 -10.71 5.99
CA SER A 73 6.33 -9.93 7.11
C SER A 73 5.86 -8.48 7.11
N ARG A 74 5.75 -7.82 5.94
CA ARG A 74 5.26 -6.44 5.81
C ARG A 74 3.78 -6.33 6.20
N ILE A 75 2.96 -7.28 5.79
CA ILE A 75 1.54 -7.34 6.16
C ILE A 75 1.40 -7.43 7.68
N THR A 76 2.03 -8.43 8.30
CA THR A 76 1.93 -8.66 9.74
C THR A 76 2.54 -7.51 10.54
N GLY A 77 3.68 -6.99 10.10
CA GLY A 77 4.35 -5.85 10.72
C GLY A 77 3.47 -4.59 10.70
N ALA A 78 2.89 -4.26 9.56
CA ALA A 78 2.00 -3.11 9.43
C ALA A 78 0.71 -3.26 10.23
N LEU A 79 0.11 -4.47 10.24
CA LEU A 79 -1.05 -4.76 11.07
C LEU A 79 -0.74 -4.57 12.56
N ASN A 80 0.38 -5.11 13.04
CA ASN A 80 0.81 -4.98 14.43
C ASN A 80 1.16 -3.52 14.79
N GLU A 81 1.80 -2.78 13.89
CA GLU A 81 2.08 -1.37 14.06
C GLU A 81 0.79 -0.56 14.20
N ALA A 82 -0.18 -0.81 13.33
CA ALA A 82 -1.49 -0.17 13.34
C ALA A 82 -2.29 -0.49 14.62
N GLN A 83 -2.29 -1.75 15.06
CA GLN A 83 -2.98 -2.16 16.29
C GLN A 83 -2.41 -1.51 17.55
N LYS A 84 -1.10 -1.23 17.57
CA LYS A 84 -0.42 -0.60 18.70
C LYS A 84 -0.38 0.92 18.61
N ALA A 85 -0.81 1.51 17.49
CA ALA A 85 -0.71 2.94 17.27
C ALA A 85 -1.78 3.70 18.07
N THR A 86 -1.36 4.78 18.71
CA THR A 86 -2.21 5.71 19.46
C THR A 86 -1.84 7.15 19.13
N GLY A 87 -2.76 8.08 19.40
CA GLY A 87 -2.58 9.52 19.15
C GLY A 87 -2.09 9.82 17.73
N GLU A 88 -1.13 10.75 17.63
CA GLU A 88 -0.57 11.21 16.34
C GLU A 88 -0.04 10.07 15.45
N LYS A 89 0.52 9.00 16.05
CA LYS A 89 1.00 7.86 15.27
C LYS A 89 -0.15 7.16 14.54
N LYS A 90 -1.29 7.01 15.20
CA LYS A 90 -2.50 6.42 14.61
C LYS A 90 -2.99 7.29 13.45
N ASP A 91 -3.03 8.61 13.64
CA ASP A 91 -3.46 9.55 12.60
C ASP A 91 -2.55 9.50 11.37
N LYS A 92 -1.23 9.38 11.56
CA LYS A 92 -0.27 9.20 10.46
C LYS A 92 -0.50 7.91 9.68
N LEU A 93 -0.77 6.80 10.36
CA LEU A 93 -1.05 5.53 9.67
C LEU A 93 -2.39 5.54 8.94
N ILE A 94 -3.39 6.26 9.47
CA ILE A 94 -4.65 6.51 8.75
C ILE A 94 -4.39 7.35 7.51
N ALA A 95 -3.57 8.39 7.60
CA ALA A 95 -3.19 9.22 6.46
C ALA A 95 -2.43 8.42 5.39
N GLU A 96 -1.47 7.58 5.79
CA GLU A 96 -0.75 6.69 4.86
C GLU A 96 -1.72 5.72 4.16
N ARG A 97 -2.61 5.09 4.93
CA ARG A 97 -3.62 4.17 4.38
C ARG A 97 -4.57 4.87 3.40
N ASN A 98 -4.98 6.09 3.71
CA ASN A 98 -5.97 6.81 2.89
C ASN A 98 -5.33 7.56 1.70
N GLY A 99 -4.01 7.85 1.76
CA GLY A 99 -3.26 8.50 0.70
C GLY A 99 -2.49 7.48 -0.15
N ASP A 100 -1.30 7.11 0.32
CA ASP A 100 -0.35 6.27 -0.42
C ASP A 100 -0.93 4.89 -0.77
N CYS A 101 -1.78 4.34 0.10
CA CYS A 101 -2.41 3.04 -0.13
C CYS A 101 -3.69 3.10 -0.98
N ALA A 102 -4.21 4.28 -1.32
CA ALA A 102 -5.47 4.41 -2.04
C ALA A 102 -5.46 3.74 -3.42
N VAL A 103 -4.30 3.73 -4.09
CA VAL A 103 -4.11 3.05 -5.39
C VAL A 103 -4.23 1.52 -5.24
N TRP A 104 -3.70 0.97 -4.17
CA TRP A 104 -3.69 -0.47 -3.90
C TRP A 104 -5.05 -0.96 -3.39
N LEU A 105 -5.75 -0.16 -2.59
CA LEU A 105 -7.08 -0.49 -2.07
C LEU A 105 -8.15 -0.56 -3.16
N ARG A 106 -7.93 0.08 -4.31
CA ARG A 106 -8.77 -0.03 -5.50
C ARG A 106 -8.39 -1.19 -6.43
N GLY A 107 -7.43 -2.04 -6.04
CA GLY A 107 -6.99 -3.18 -6.83
C GLY A 107 -5.67 -2.99 -7.59
N GLY A 108 -4.94 -1.90 -7.34
CA GLY A 108 -3.58 -1.72 -7.86
C GLY A 108 -3.49 -1.29 -9.32
N GLN A 109 -4.44 -0.46 -9.78
CA GLN A 109 -4.52 0.07 -11.15
C GLN A 109 -4.69 1.59 -11.16
#